data_AF-A0A1J3F4F8-F1
#
_entry.id   AF-A0A1J3F4F8-F1
#
_cell.length_a   1.000
_cell.length_b   1.000
_cell.length_c   1.000
_cell.angle_alpha   90.00
_cell.angle_beta   90.00
_cell.angle_gamma   90.00
#
_symmetry.space_group_name_H-M   'P 1'
#
loop_
_entity.id
_entity.type
_entity.pdbx_description
1 polymer ?
#
loop_
_entity_poly.entity_id
_entity_poly.type
_entity_poly.pdbx_seq_one_letter_code
_entity_poly.pdbx_strand_id
1 'polypeptide(L)'
;TSYVYGVVIFTGHDTKVMQNSTKSPSKRSRIEKRMDKIIYTLFALLVLVSFISSLGFAVMTKLHMGDWWYLRPDKPERLTNPRNPFHAWVVHLITAVLLYGYLIPISLYVSIELVKVLQATFINQDLQMYDSESGTPAQARPS
;
A
#
# COMPACT_ATOMS: atom_id res chain seq x y z
N THR A 1 -53.14 10.86 -12.89
CA THR A 1 -54.14 9.87 -12.47
C THR A 1 -54.39 10.04 -10.98
N SER A 2 -55.66 10.09 -10.55
CA SER A 2 -56.03 10.53 -9.19
C SER A 2 -55.79 9.48 -8.11
N TYR A 3 -55.93 8.19 -8.44
CA TYR A 3 -55.49 7.06 -7.62
C TYR A 3 -55.42 5.79 -8.47
N VAL A 4 -54.66 4.81 -7.98
CA VAL A 4 -54.60 3.45 -8.54
C VAL A 4 -54.59 2.47 -7.37
N TYR A 5 -55.30 1.35 -7.53
CA TYR A 5 -55.22 0.22 -6.62
C TYR A 5 -54.26 -0.81 -7.21
N GLY A 6 -53.30 -1.27 -6.42
CA GLY A 6 -52.30 -2.24 -6.85
C GLY A 6 -51.91 -3.17 -5.69
N VAL A 7 -51.50 -4.38 -6.03
CA VAL A 7 -50.97 -5.37 -5.08
C VAL A 7 -49.50 -5.57 -5.38
N VAL A 8 -48.66 -5.54 -4.34
CA VAL A 8 -47.22 -5.73 -4.47
C VAL A 8 -46.93 -7.22 -4.63
N ILE A 9 -46.40 -7.62 -5.79
CA ILE A 9 -46.04 -9.03 -6.10
C ILE A 9 -44.57 -9.31 -5.80
N PHE A 10 -43.68 -8.36 -6.09
CA PHE A 10 -42.24 -8.49 -5.89
C PHE A 10 -41.71 -7.32 -5.05
N THR A 11 -40.80 -7.61 -4.12
CA THR A 11 -40.20 -6.61 -3.22
C THR A 11 -38.67 -6.69 -3.24
N GLY A 12 -38.02 -5.55 -3.02
CA GLY A 12 -36.56 -5.48 -2.88
C GLY A 12 -35.79 -6.13 -4.04
N HIS A 13 -34.99 -7.15 -3.70
CA HIS A 13 -34.14 -7.88 -4.65
C HIS A 13 -34.91 -8.73 -5.67
N ASP A 14 -36.17 -9.06 -5.41
CA ASP A 14 -37.01 -9.81 -6.34
C ASP A 14 -37.62 -8.92 -7.43
N THR A 15 -37.50 -7.59 -7.30
CA THR A 15 -37.95 -6.67 -8.33
C THR A 15 -37.10 -6.83 -9.59
N LYS A 16 -37.74 -6.79 -10.77
CA LYS A 16 -37.03 -6.86 -12.06
C LYS A 16 -35.95 -5.78 -12.21
N VAL A 17 -36.15 -4.61 -11.58
CA VAL A 17 -35.15 -3.52 -11.57
C VAL A 17 -33.88 -3.95 -10.85
N MET A 18 -34.02 -4.59 -9.67
CA MET A 18 -32.87 -5.05 -8.92
C MET A 18 -32.21 -6.28 -9.56
N GLN A 19 -32.98 -7.19 -10.15
CA GLN A 19 -32.45 -8.35 -10.88
C GLN A 19 -31.68 -7.97 -12.15
N ASN A 20 -32.10 -6.88 -12.81
CA ASN A 20 -31.36 -6.30 -13.94
C ASN A 20 -30.24 -5.36 -13.49
N SER A 21 -30.12 -5.05 -12.20
CA SER A 21 -29.04 -4.21 -11.70
C SER A 21 -27.74 -5.02 -11.63
N THR A 22 -26.71 -4.56 -12.34
CA THR A 22 -25.38 -5.16 -12.24
C THR A 22 -24.75 -4.76 -10.91
N LYS A 23 -24.23 -5.73 -10.15
CA LYS A 23 -23.47 -5.47 -8.93
C LYS A 23 -22.37 -4.46 -9.22
N SER A 24 -22.32 -3.37 -8.44
CA SER A 24 -21.34 -2.31 -8.65
C SER A 24 -19.91 -2.88 -8.62
N PRO A 25 -19.14 -2.77 -9.71
CA PRO A 25 -17.77 -3.28 -9.72
C PRO A 25 -16.87 -2.37 -8.87
N SER A 26 -15.89 -2.96 -8.18
CA SER A 26 -14.83 -2.18 -7.54
C SER A 26 -13.99 -1.50 -8.63
N LYS A 27 -14.11 -0.18 -8.74
CA LYS A 27 -13.37 0.62 -9.72
C LYS A 27 -12.00 0.96 -9.14
N ARG A 28 -10.96 0.29 -9.62
CA ARG A 28 -9.56 0.66 -9.33
C ARG A 28 -8.98 1.54 -10.43
N SER A 29 -8.35 2.64 -10.03
CA SER A 29 -7.69 3.56 -10.96
C SER A 29 -6.46 2.90 -11.61
N ARG A 30 -6.12 3.34 -12.83
CA ARG A 30 -4.86 2.96 -13.48
C ARG A 30 -3.63 3.40 -12.66
N ILE A 31 -3.75 4.52 -11.95
CA ILE A 31 -2.67 5.05 -11.11
C ILE A 31 -2.45 4.14 -9.90
N GLU A 32 -3.52 3.67 -9.25
CA GLU A 32 -3.44 2.70 -8.15
C GLU A 32 -2.73 1.41 -8.58
N LYS A 33 -3.09 0.85 -9.74
CA LYS A 33 -2.42 -0.33 -10.29
C LYS A 33 -0.93 -0.10 -10.58
N ARG A 34 -0.54 1.14 -10.93
CA ARG A 34 0.86 1.48 -11.19
C ARG A 34 1.64 1.71 -9.90
N MET A 35 0.99 2.31 -8.90
CA MET A 35 1.53 2.43 -7.55
C MET A 35 1.83 1.05 -6.95
N ASP A 36 0.90 0.09 -7.09
CA ASP A 36 1.14 -1.29 -6.66
C ASP A 36 2.42 -1.88 -7.28
N LYS A 37 2.62 -1.68 -8.59
CA LYS A 37 3.86 -2.11 -9.27
C LYS A 37 5.11 -1.44 -8.70
N ILE A 38 5.06 -0.14 -8.41
CA ILE A 38 6.18 0.60 -7.82
C ILE A 38 6.48 0.04 -6.42
N ILE A 39 5.47 -0.23 -5.60
CA ILE A 39 5.61 -0.82 -4.26
C ILE A 39 6.29 -2.19 -4.36
N TYR A 40 5.86 -3.06 -5.28
CA TYR A 40 6.50 -4.36 -5.48
C TYR A 40 7.97 -4.23 -5.91
N THR A 41 8.29 -3.28 -6.81
CA THR A 41 9.67 -3.03 -7.21
C THR A 41 10.53 -2.54 -6.04
N LEU A 42 10.02 -1.62 -5.22
CA LEU A 42 10.72 -1.12 -4.04
C LEU A 42 10.92 -2.21 -2.99
N PHE A 43 9.92 -3.06 -2.77
CA PHE A 43 10.02 -4.20 -1.88
C PHE A 43 11.07 -5.21 -2.35
N ALA A 44 11.09 -5.53 -3.66
CA ALA A 44 12.11 -6.40 -4.24
C ALA A 44 13.53 -5.80 -4.08
N LEU A 45 13.69 -4.51 -4.35
CA LEU A 45 14.95 -3.79 -4.14
C LEU A 45 15.38 -3.84 -2.65
N LEU A 46 14.45 -3.63 -1.73
CA LEU A 46 14.71 -3.69 -0.29
C LEU A 46 15.24 -5.07 0.13
N VAL A 47 14.60 -6.14 -0.34
CA VAL A 47 15.06 -7.52 -0.05
C VAL A 47 16.44 -7.76 -0.64
N LEU A 48 16.69 -7.33 -1.87
CA LEU A 48 18.00 -7.48 -2.53
C LEU A 48 19.12 -6.74 -1.79
N VAL A 49 18.91 -5.46 -1.45
CA VAL A 49 19.91 -4.66 -0.74
C VAL A 49 20.15 -5.21 0.66
N SER A 50 19.10 -5.62 1.38
CA SER A 50 19.22 -6.23 2.71
C SER A 50 19.95 -7.58 2.67
N PHE A 51 19.74 -8.36 1.61
CA PHE A 51 20.44 -9.63 1.42
C PHE A 51 21.92 -9.42 1.13
N ILE A 52 22.27 -8.50 0.22
CA ILE A 52 23.66 -8.16 -0.12
C ILE A 52 24.38 -7.58 1.11
N SER A 53 23.75 -6.68 1.85
CA SER A 53 24.35 -6.07 3.04
C SER A 53 24.59 -7.10 4.15
N SER A 54 23.61 -7.99 4.40
CA SER A 54 23.79 -9.05 5.39
C SER A 54 24.86 -10.06 4.97
N LEU A 55 24.91 -10.44 3.69
CA LEU A 55 25.96 -11.32 3.18
C LEU A 55 27.35 -10.69 3.31
N GLY A 56 27.48 -9.40 2.93
CA GLY A 56 28.71 -8.63 3.13
C GLY A 56 29.12 -8.57 4.60
N PHE A 57 28.17 -8.36 5.50
CA PHE A 57 28.40 -8.36 6.93
C PHE A 57 28.92 -9.72 7.43
N ALA A 58 28.30 -10.83 7.00
CA ALA A 58 28.72 -12.17 7.41
C ALA A 58 30.13 -12.54 6.92
N VAL A 59 30.47 -12.16 5.68
CA VAL A 59 31.81 -12.38 5.11
C VAL A 59 32.85 -11.51 5.83
N MET A 60 32.56 -10.23 6.04
CA MET A 60 33.47 -9.30 6.72
C MET A 60 33.75 -9.74 8.16
N THR A 61 32.70 -10.13 8.89
CA THR A 61 32.78 -10.64 10.26
C THR A 61 33.63 -11.91 10.33
N LYS A 62 33.54 -12.80 9.34
CA LYS A 62 34.37 -14.02 9.31
C LYS A 62 35.85 -13.71 9.05
N LEU A 63 36.17 -12.71 8.24
CA LEU A 63 37.53 -12.43 7.79
C LEU A 63 38.31 -11.48 8.71
N HIS A 64 37.67 -10.43 9.23
CA HIS A 64 38.37 -9.31 9.87
C HIS A 64 38.01 -9.08 11.35
N MET A 65 37.04 -9.83 11.91
CA MET A 65 36.60 -9.60 13.30
C MET A 65 37.68 -9.93 14.35
N GLY A 66 38.65 -10.78 14.00
CA GLY A 66 39.79 -11.09 14.88
C GLY A 66 40.75 -9.92 15.10
N ASP A 67 40.83 -8.98 14.15
CA ASP A 67 41.80 -7.87 14.20
C ASP A 67 41.25 -6.62 14.91
N TRP A 68 39.95 -6.60 15.20
CA TRP A 68 39.27 -5.44 15.79
C TRP A 68 39.28 -5.46 17.31
N TRP A 69 40.46 -5.25 17.90
CA TRP A 69 40.68 -5.27 19.36
C TRP A 69 39.71 -4.38 20.15
N TYR A 70 39.23 -3.27 19.57
CA TYR A 70 38.28 -2.36 20.22
C TYR A 70 36.84 -2.91 20.28
N LEU A 71 36.44 -3.79 19.36
CA LEU A 71 35.11 -4.43 19.33
C LEU A 71 35.00 -5.63 20.27
N ARG A 72 36.06 -5.96 21.03
CA ARG A 72 36.10 -7.07 22.00
C ARG A 72 35.57 -8.39 21.42
N PRO A 73 36.23 -8.96 20.39
CA PRO A 73 35.83 -10.23 19.79
C PRO A 73 35.79 -11.40 20.80
N ASP A 74 36.45 -11.24 21.95
CA ASP A 74 36.54 -12.21 23.05
C ASP A 74 35.22 -12.37 23.85
N LYS A 75 34.34 -11.35 23.80
CA LYS A 75 33.00 -11.35 24.40
C LYS A 75 31.99 -10.85 23.37
N PRO A 76 31.74 -11.62 22.29
CA PRO A 76 30.82 -11.18 21.27
C PRO A 76 29.43 -11.03 21.89
N GLU A 77 28.78 -9.88 21.67
CA GLU A 77 27.38 -9.73 22.02
C GLU A 77 26.55 -10.83 21.36
N ARG A 78 25.45 -11.25 22.00
CA ARG A 78 24.60 -12.35 21.50
C ARG A 78 24.17 -12.16 20.04
N LEU A 79 24.08 -10.91 19.58
CA LEU A 79 23.65 -10.51 18.25
C LEU A 79 24.75 -10.67 17.19
N THR A 80 26.03 -10.67 17.59
CA THR A 80 27.20 -10.68 16.69
C THR A 80 28.16 -11.80 17.07
N ASN A 81 27.64 -13.00 17.34
CA ASN A 81 28.48 -14.12 17.74
C ASN A 81 29.16 -14.76 16.50
N PRO A 82 30.50 -14.65 16.34
CA PRO A 82 31.21 -15.24 15.20
C PRO A 82 31.20 -16.78 15.20
N ARG A 83 30.85 -17.44 16.32
CA ARG A 83 30.72 -18.91 16.37
C ARG A 83 29.57 -19.45 15.50
N ASN A 84 28.51 -18.68 15.31
CA ASN A 84 27.35 -19.07 14.49
C ASN A 84 27.11 -18.04 13.38
N PRO A 85 27.84 -18.12 12.25
CA PRO A 85 27.76 -17.13 11.16
C PRO A 85 26.36 -17.04 10.56
N PHE A 86 25.62 -18.15 10.54
CA PHE A 86 24.23 -18.17 10.09
C PHE A 86 23.31 -17.33 10.99
N HIS A 87 23.49 -17.40 12.32
CA HIS A 87 22.67 -16.62 13.26
C HIS A 87 22.96 -15.12 13.13
N ALA A 88 24.24 -14.74 13.09
CA ALA A 88 24.64 -13.34 12.89
C ALA A 88 24.12 -12.78 11.55
N TRP A 89 24.17 -13.58 10.48
CA TRP A 89 23.60 -13.23 9.18
C TRP A 89 22.08 -13.02 9.23
N VAL A 90 21.31 -13.91 9.87
CA VAL A 90 19.86 -13.74 10.00
C VAL A 90 19.50 -12.49 10.82
N VAL A 91 20.21 -12.25 11.93
CA VAL A 91 19.99 -11.06 12.77
C VAL A 91 20.29 -9.79 11.97
N HIS A 92 21.42 -9.75 11.25
CA HIS A 92 21.76 -8.60 10.40
C HIS A 92 20.80 -8.41 9.23
N LEU A 93 20.25 -9.49 8.66
CA LEU A 93 19.23 -9.40 7.61
C LEU A 93 17.97 -8.69 8.13
N ILE A 94 17.48 -9.08 9.32
CA ILE A 94 16.32 -8.44 9.94
C ILE A 94 16.62 -6.96 10.25
N THR A 95 17.80 -6.67 10.80
CA THR A 95 18.22 -5.29 11.07
C THR A 95 18.33 -4.46 9.79
N ALA A 96 18.85 -5.03 8.70
CA ALA A 96 18.95 -4.33 7.41
C ALA A 96 17.56 -4.07 6.80
N VAL A 97 16.63 -5.03 6.89
CA VAL A 97 15.24 -4.84 6.46
C VAL A 97 14.56 -3.71 7.25
N LEU A 98 14.77 -3.65 8.56
CA LEU A 98 14.26 -2.55 9.40
C LEU A 98 14.89 -1.22 9.03
N LEU A 99 16.22 -1.20 8.83
CA LEU A 99 16.96 0.00 8.46
C LEU A 99 16.48 0.57 7.12
N TYR A 100 16.27 -0.27 6.11
CA TYR A 100 15.79 0.15 4.79
C TYR A 100 14.26 0.22 4.66
N GLY A 101 13.52 -0.11 5.72
CA GLY A 101 12.05 -0.13 5.73
C GLY A 101 11.39 1.22 5.40
N TYR A 102 12.12 2.33 5.59
CA TYR A 102 11.65 3.68 5.21
C TYR A 102 11.48 3.85 3.68
N LEU A 103 12.03 2.94 2.87
CA LEU A 103 11.89 2.97 1.42
C LEU A 103 10.46 2.67 0.96
N ILE A 104 9.64 1.99 1.79
CA ILE A 104 8.23 1.76 1.48
C ILE A 104 7.46 3.04 1.83
N PRO A 105 6.97 3.81 0.84
CA PRO A 105 6.39 5.11 1.11
C PRO A 105 4.94 4.94 1.58
N ILE A 106 4.75 4.79 2.89
CA ILE A 106 3.41 4.72 3.53
C ILE A 106 2.61 5.99 3.19
N SER A 107 3.30 7.13 3.08
CA SER A 107 2.72 8.42 2.74
C SER A 107 2.16 8.50 1.32
N LEU A 108 2.65 7.70 0.36
CA LEU A 108 2.20 7.75 -1.04
C LEU A 108 0.72 7.36 -1.16
N TYR A 109 0.31 6.33 -0.41
CA TYR A 109 -1.08 5.86 -0.39
C TYR A 109 -2.03 6.90 0.22
N VAL A 110 -1.66 7.49 1.35
CA VAL A 110 -2.49 8.53 1.98
C VAL A 110 -2.55 9.78 1.10
N SER A 111 -1.45 10.14 0.45
CA SER A 111 -1.38 11.29 -0.45
C SER A 111 -2.32 11.13 -1.65
N ILE A 112 -2.39 9.93 -2.26
CA ILE A 112 -3.28 9.73 -3.41
C ILE A 112 -4.75 9.76 -3.02
N GLU A 113 -5.12 9.24 -1.85
CA GLU A 113 -6.48 9.34 -1.33
C GLU A 113 -6.87 10.79 -1.07
N LEU A 114 -5.98 11.57 -0.45
CA LEU A 114 -6.20 13.00 -0.22
C LEU A 114 -6.39 13.76 -1.54
N VAL A 115 -5.54 13.50 -2.54
CA VAL A 115 -5.65 14.10 -3.87
C VAL A 115 -6.98 13.75 -4.54
N LYS A 116 -7.44 12.49 -4.46
CA LYS A 116 -8.75 12.08 -4.99
C LYS A 116 -9.91 12.83 -4.32
N VAL A 117 -9.86 13.01 -3.00
CA VAL A 117 -10.87 13.76 -2.25
C VAL A 117 -10.88 15.23 -2.68
N LEU A 118 -9.71 15.87 -2.77
CA LEU A 118 -9.60 17.26 -3.21
C LEU A 118 -10.10 17.45 -4.65
N GLN A 119 -9.74 16.54 -5.55
CA GLN A 119 -10.23 16.55 -6.94
C GLN A 119 -11.76 16.39 -7.00
N ALA A 120 -12.34 15.49 -6.20
CA ALA A 120 -13.79 15.33 -6.12
C ALA A 120 -14.47 16.60 -5.59
N THR A 121 -13.89 17.27 -4.58
CA THR A 121 -14.40 18.55 -4.07
C THR A 121 -14.39 19.63 -5.14
N PHE A 122 -13.30 19.76 -5.91
CA PHE A 122 -13.23 20.73 -7.00
C PHE A 122 -14.25 20.45 -8.11
N ILE A 123 -14.47 19.19 -8.47
CA ILE A 123 -15.49 18.80 -9.46
C ILE A 123 -16.89 19.17 -8.97
N ASN A 124 -17.18 18.98 -7.67
CA ASN A 124 -18.50 19.30 -7.10
C ASN A 124 -18.79 20.80 -7.04
N GLN A 125 -17.74 21.63 -7.04
CA GLN A 125 -17.84 23.09 -6.95
C GLN A 125 -17.79 23.77 -8.33
N ASP A 126 -17.66 23.01 -9.42
CA ASP A 126 -17.56 23.57 -10.76
C ASP A 126 -18.93 24.02 -11.29
N LEU A 127 -19.07 25.33 -11.50
CA LEU A 127 -20.27 25.96 -12.04
C LEU A 127 -20.52 25.60 -13.51
N GLN A 128 -19.50 25.21 -14.28
CA GLN A 128 -19.68 24.80 -15.67
C GLN A 128 -20.34 23.43 -15.80
N MET A 129 -20.31 22.62 -14.73
CA MET A 129 -20.97 21.32 -14.67
C MET A 129 -22.28 21.36 -13.86
N TYR A 130 -22.84 22.55 -13.65
CA TYR A 130 -24.12 22.75 -13.02
C TYR A 130 -25.24 22.76 -14.07
N ASP A 131 -26.26 21.92 -13.87
CA ASP A 131 -27.44 21.94 -14.72
C ASP A 131 -28.48 22.95 -14.18
N SER A 132 -28.77 23.96 -14.99
CA SER A 132 -29.70 25.04 -14.62
C SER A 132 -31.17 24.62 -14.68
N GLU A 133 -31.52 23.63 -15.52
CA GLU A 133 -32.92 23.18 -15.66
C GLU A 133 -33.36 22.30 -14.49
N SER A 134 -32.54 21.33 -14.08
CA SER A 134 -32.83 20.48 -12.93
C SER A 134 -32.39 21.07 -11.59
N GLY A 135 -31.56 22.13 -11.60
CA GLY A 135 -31.00 22.73 -10.39
C GLY A 135 -29.99 21.82 -9.67
N THR A 136 -29.33 20.91 -10.40
CA THR A 136 -28.43 19.91 -9.82
C THR A 136 -26.95 20.18 -10.16
N PRO A 137 -26.05 20.25 -9.16
CA PRO A 137 -24.62 20.29 -9.41
C PRO A 137 -24.06 18.90 -9.72
N ALA A 138 -22.91 18.87 -10.39
CA ALA A 138 -22.15 17.63 -10.53
C ALA A 138 -21.80 17.03 -9.16
N GLN A 139 -22.02 15.71 -9.02
CA GLN A 139 -21.65 14.97 -7.82
C GLN A 139 -20.65 13.87 -8.16
N ALA A 140 -19.37 14.16 -7.92
CA ALA A 140 -18.31 13.18 -7.92
C ALA A 140 -18.51 12.21 -6.74
N ARG A 141 -18.73 10.94 -7.07
CA ARG A 141 -18.78 9.83 -6.10
C ARG A 141 -17.47 9.05 -6.17
N PRO A 142 -16.45 9.42 -5.38
CA PRO A 142 -15.23 8.64 -5.32
C PRO A 142 -15.58 7.21 -4.85
N SER A 143 -14.99 6.21 -5.52
CA SER A 143 -15.05 4.80 -5.12
C SER A 143 -13.89 4.46 -4.20
#